data_AF-A0A0K1K5E5-F1
#
_entry.id   AF-A0A0K1K5E5-F1
#
_cell.length_a   1.000
_cell.length_b   1.000
_cell.length_c   1.000
_cell.angle_alpha   90.00
_cell.angle_beta   90.00
_cell.angle_gamma   90.00
#
_symmetry.space_group_name_H-M   'P 1'
#
loop_
_entity.id
_entity.type
_entity.pdbx_description
1 polymer ?
#
loop_
_entity_poly.entity_id
_entity_poly.type
_entity_poly.pdbx_seq_one_letter_code
_entity_poly.pdbx_strand_id
1 'polypeptide(L)'
;MPARPGGQPAPRAARKTGLWVFMAVVLTLFMLFGVAYVMRMAYEDWRSLPPPPWQLWLSTALLAASGAAWELARLRAVRADWLRARGATLVACLLALAFLGSQLWAWQALVAMNYPVAANPSNSFFYLITALHGVHLLGGLLVGGGVAVRLAQGARGDRIETSILLCARYWHFLFLLWLGVFGLLFYVTPDLVQAVCTSLGIPRS
;
A
#
# COMPACT_ATOMS: atom_id res chain seq x y z
N MET A 1 -25.31 27.95 36.11
CA MET A 1 -25.05 26.76 35.26
C MET A 1 -23.69 26.97 34.59
N PRO A 2 -22.57 26.43 35.11
CA PRO A 2 -21.27 26.70 34.51
C PRO A 2 -21.09 25.90 33.21
N ALA A 3 -20.60 26.58 32.18
CA ALA A 3 -20.35 26.04 30.85
C ALA A 3 -19.35 24.88 30.89
N ARG A 4 -19.67 23.78 30.19
CA ARG A 4 -18.73 22.67 29.96
C ARG A 4 -17.53 23.19 29.15
N PRO A 5 -16.27 22.99 29.57
CA PRO A 5 -15.14 23.23 28.70
C PRO A 5 -15.26 22.27 27.51
N GLY A 6 -15.32 22.81 26.30
CA GLY A 6 -15.23 22.04 25.07
C GLY A 6 -13.90 21.28 25.07
N GLY A 7 -13.96 19.99 25.39
CA GLY A 7 -12.79 19.13 25.42
C GLY A 7 -12.19 19.05 24.04
N GLN A 8 -11.11 19.80 23.81
CA GLN A 8 -10.27 19.58 22.63
C GLN A 8 -9.82 18.11 22.69
N PRO A 9 -10.07 17.30 21.64
CA PRO A 9 -9.65 15.92 21.66
C PRO A 9 -8.14 15.87 21.87
N ALA A 10 -7.70 15.09 22.87
CA ALA A 10 -6.28 14.95 23.21
C ALA A 10 -5.45 14.71 21.93
N PRO A 11 -4.23 15.27 21.79
CA PRO A 11 -3.43 15.19 20.57
C PRO A 11 -3.25 13.78 19.97
N ARG A 12 -3.38 12.75 20.82
CA ARG A 12 -3.39 11.32 20.46
C ARG A 12 -4.62 10.89 19.64
N ALA A 13 -5.80 11.45 19.91
CA ALA A 13 -7.05 11.16 19.21
C ALA A 13 -7.04 11.80 17.81
N ALA A 14 -6.66 13.07 17.71
CA ALA A 14 -6.59 13.79 16.42
C ALA A 14 -5.67 13.08 15.41
N ARG A 15 -4.50 12.60 15.85
CA ARG A 15 -3.54 11.89 14.98
C ARG A 15 -4.03 10.53 14.51
N LYS A 16 -4.82 9.82 15.33
CA LYS A 16 -5.45 8.54 14.95
C LYS A 16 -6.57 8.76 13.93
N THR A 17 -7.40 9.78 14.15
CA THR A 17 -8.49 10.13 13.22
C THR A 17 -7.94 10.58 11.87
N GLY A 18 -6.90 11.41 11.85
CA GLY A 18 -6.26 11.85 10.61
C GLY A 18 -5.71 10.68 9.76
N LEU A 19 -5.11 9.67 10.39
CA LEU A 19 -4.64 8.47 9.67
C LEU A 19 -5.80 7.70 9.03
N TRP A 20 -6.90 7.49 9.76
CA TRP A 20 -8.06 6.77 9.23
C TRP A 20 -8.71 7.50 8.05
N VAL A 21 -8.87 8.82 8.16
CA VAL A 21 -9.40 9.65 7.07
C VAL A 21 -8.48 9.57 5.85
N PHE A 22 -7.16 9.69 6.05
CA PHE A 22 -6.20 9.55 4.97
C PHE A 22 -6.29 8.18 4.29
N MET A 23 -6.30 7.09 5.07
CA MET A 23 -6.45 5.73 4.53
C MET A 23 -7.75 5.55 3.75
N ALA A 24 -8.86 6.13 4.22
CA ALA A 24 -10.14 6.09 3.50
C ALA A 24 -10.06 6.83 2.16
N VAL A 25 -9.44 8.02 2.12
CA VAL A 25 -9.24 8.78 0.87
C VAL A 25 -8.38 7.99 -0.11
N VAL A 26 -7.28 7.40 0.36
CA VAL A 26 -6.41 6.55 -0.46
C VAL A 26 -7.21 5.37 -1.00
N LEU A 27 -7.95 4.66 -0.16
CA LEU A 27 -8.77 3.52 -0.60
C LEU A 27 -9.77 3.93 -1.68
N THR A 28 -10.51 5.03 -1.48
CA THR A 28 -11.46 5.55 -2.46
C THR A 28 -10.79 5.88 -3.78
N LEU A 29 -9.61 6.52 -3.76
CA LEU A 29 -8.85 6.82 -4.97
C LEU A 29 -8.50 5.54 -5.75
N PHE A 30 -7.98 4.52 -5.08
CA PHE A 30 -7.66 3.23 -5.70
C PHE A 30 -8.90 2.49 -6.21
N MET A 31 -10.02 2.58 -5.50
CA MET A 31 -11.30 2.01 -5.95
C MET A 31 -11.80 2.70 -7.22
N LEU A 32 -11.71 4.02 -7.32
CA LEU A 32 -12.09 4.76 -8.53
C LEU A 32 -11.24 4.34 -9.73
N PHE A 33 -9.92 4.23 -9.56
CA PHE A 33 -9.04 3.71 -10.60
C PHE A 33 -9.34 2.24 -10.93
N GLY A 34 -9.71 1.43 -9.93
CA GLY A 34 -10.09 0.04 -10.14
C GLY A 34 -11.38 -0.13 -10.93
N VAL A 35 -12.40 0.68 -10.65
CA VAL A 35 -13.64 0.72 -11.45
C VAL A 35 -13.34 1.18 -12.87
N ALA A 36 -12.54 2.23 -13.05
CA ALA A 36 -12.13 2.70 -14.37
C ALA A 36 -11.37 1.62 -15.16
N TYR A 37 -10.49 0.86 -14.49
CA TYR A 37 -9.79 -0.29 -15.07
C TYR A 37 -10.78 -1.34 -15.57
N VAL A 38 -11.74 -1.74 -14.72
CA VAL A 38 -12.75 -2.75 -15.08
C VAL A 38 -13.64 -2.29 -16.23
N MET A 39 -14.11 -1.04 -16.21
CA MET A 39 -14.91 -0.48 -17.30
C MET A 39 -14.13 -0.46 -18.62
N ARG A 40 -12.82 -0.21 -18.57
CA ARG A 40 -11.98 -0.18 -19.76
C ARG A 40 -11.77 -1.56 -20.38
N MET A 41 -11.93 -2.64 -19.62
CA MET A 41 -11.84 -4.02 -20.12
C MET A 41 -12.95 -4.39 -21.10
N ALA A 42 -14.06 -3.63 -21.13
CA ALA A 42 -15.19 -3.89 -22.01
C ALA A 42 -14.97 -3.43 -23.47
N TYR A 43 -13.86 -2.75 -23.76
CA TYR A 43 -13.56 -2.21 -25.10
C TYR A 43 -12.68 -3.18 -25.91
N GLU A 44 -12.86 -3.18 -27.24
CA GLU A 44 -12.22 -4.15 -28.15
C GLU A 44 -10.68 -4.05 -28.23
N ASP A 45 -10.11 -2.91 -27.89
CA ASP A 45 -8.66 -2.69 -27.86
C ASP A 45 -7.99 -3.23 -26.58
N TRP A 46 -8.77 -3.81 -25.66
CA TRP A 46 -8.25 -4.40 -24.44
C TRP A 46 -7.36 -5.60 -24.72
N ARG A 47 -6.14 -5.57 -24.17
CA ARG A 47 -5.24 -6.73 -24.15
C ARG A 47 -4.77 -6.96 -22.72
N SER A 48 -4.91 -8.19 -22.25
CA SER A 48 -4.47 -8.58 -20.92
C SER A 48 -2.95 -8.45 -20.78
N LEU A 49 -2.52 -8.10 -19.57
CA LEU A 49 -1.11 -8.15 -19.18
C LEU A 49 -0.58 -9.58 -19.28
N PRO A 50 0.73 -9.76 -19.54
CA PRO A 50 1.35 -11.07 -19.45
C PRO A 50 1.25 -11.57 -18.00
N PRO A 51 1.47 -12.89 -17.77
CA PRO A 51 1.58 -13.42 -16.43
C PRO A 51 2.57 -12.59 -15.57
N PRO A 52 2.28 -12.41 -14.28
CA PRO A 52 3.07 -11.52 -13.44
C PRO A 52 4.53 -11.98 -13.42
N PRO A 53 5.49 -11.11 -13.79
CA PRO A 53 6.90 -11.47 -13.73
C PRO A 53 7.31 -11.76 -12.28
N TRP A 54 8.28 -12.66 -12.10
CA TRP A 54 8.71 -13.12 -10.77
C TRP A 54 9.16 -11.98 -9.84
N GLN A 55 9.62 -10.86 -10.40
CA GLN A 55 9.97 -9.64 -9.67
C GLN A 55 8.80 -9.05 -8.88
N LEU A 56 7.55 -9.19 -9.35
CA LEU A 56 6.36 -8.74 -8.59
C LEU A 56 6.01 -9.67 -7.43
N TRP A 57 6.34 -10.96 -7.54
CA TRP A 57 6.22 -11.88 -6.41
C TRP A 57 7.26 -11.58 -5.34
N LEU A 58 8.49 -11.28 -5.77
CA LEU A 58 9.54 -10.77 -4.88
C LEU A 58 9.11 -9.48 -4.19
N SER A 59 8.53 -8.51 -4.92
CA SER A 59 8.04 -7.26 -4.33
C SER A 59 6.97 -7.54 -3.26
N THR A 60 5.99 -8.40 -3.57
CA THR A 60 4.95 -8.80 -2.61
C THR A 60 5.54 -9.44 -1.34
N ALA A 61 6.55 -10.32 -1.47
CA ALA A 61 7.24 -10.91 -0.34
C ALA A 61 8.01 -9.87 0.49
N LEU A 62 8.70 -8.93 -0.16
CA LEU A 62 9.42 -7.84 0.51
C LEU A 62 8.48 -6.93 1.30
N LEU A 63 7.31 -6.60 0.74
CA LEU A 63 6.31 -5.78 1.41
C LEU A 63 5.70 -6.51 2.62
N ALA A 64 5.41 -7.80 2.47
CA ALA A 64 4.94 -8.64 3.57
C ALA A 64 5.98 -8.70 4.72
N ALA A 65 7.25 -8.93 4.38
CA ALA A 65 8.34 -8.93 5.34
C ALA A 65 8.52 -7.56 6.02
N SER A 66 8.37 -6.46 5.28
CA SER A 66 8.40 -5.10 5.81
C SER A 66 7.26 -4.86 6.82
N GLY A 67 6.04 -5.33 6.52
CA GLY A 67 4.91 -5.31 7.44
C GLY A 67 5.16 -6.11 8.72
N ALA A 68 5.71 -7.32 8.60
CA ALA A 68 6.09 -8.14 9.75
C ALA A 68 7.18 -7.47 10.62
N ALA A 69 8.15 -6.80 9.99
CA ALA A 69 9.18 -6.05 10.70
C ALA A 69 8.60 -4.85 11.47
N TRP A 70 7.60 -4.14 10.92
CA TRP A 70 6.87 -3.09 11.62
C TRP A 70 6.09 -3.62 12.82
N GLU A 71 5.43 -4.77 12.68
CA GLU A 71 4.72 -5.40 13.80
C GLU A 71 5.69 -5.87 14.89
N LEU A 72 6.84 -6.42 14.50
CA LEU A 72 7.92 -6.73 15.45
C LEU A 72 8.40 -5.46 16.17
N ALA A 73 8.61 -4.36 15.45
CA ALA A 73 9.01 -3.08 16.06
C ALA A 73 7.98 -2.61 17.09
N ARG A 74 6.68 -2.72 16.78
CA ARG A 74 5.58 -2.41 17.69
C ARG A 74 5.62 -3.30 18.94
N LEU A 75 5.74 -4.62 18.78
CA LEU A 75 5.79 -5.57 19.90
C LEU A 75 6.99 -5.31 20.82
N ARG A 76 8.15 -4.94 20.25
CA ARG A 76 9.35 -4.58 21.01
C ARG A 76 9.20 -3.24 21.73
N ALA A 77 8.56 -2.26 21.10
CA ALA A 77 8.29 -0.96 21.72
C ALA A 77 7.36 -1.08 22.94
N VAL A 78 6.32 -1.92 22.88
CA VAL A 78 5.41 -2.19 24.02
C VAL A 78 6.16 -2.82 25.20
N ARG A 79 7.17 -3.65 24.93
CA ARG A 79 8.03 -4.25 25.97
C ARG A 79 9.17 -3.34 26.43
N ALA A 80 9.18 -2.07 26.01
CA ALA A 80 10.27 -1.10 26.25
C ALA A 80 11.66 -1.57 25.78
N ASP A 81 11.72 -2.54 24.86
CA ASP A 81 12.95 -3.03 24.23
C ASP A 81 13.32 -2.13 23.04
N TRP A 82 13.76 -0.91 23.36
CA TRP A 82 13.98 0.16 22.36
C TRP A 82 15.10 -0.14 21.37
N LEU A 83 16.11 -0.92 21.78
CA LEU A 83 17.22 -1.32 20.91
C LEU A 83 16.70 -2.23 19.79
N ARG A 84 15.91 -3.26 20.15
CA ARG A 84 15.31 -4.15 19.14
C ARG A 84 14.20 -3.47 18.36
N ALA A 85 13.44 -2.56 18.98
CA ALA A 85 12.44 -1.75 18.27
C ALA A 85 13.10 -0.90 17.17
N ARG A 86 14.22 -0.24 17.47
CA ARG A 86 15.01 0.52 16.49
C ARG A 86 15.50 -0.37 15.35
N GLY A 87 16.09 -1.52 15.67
CA GLY A 87 16.56 -2.47 14.66
C GLY A 87 15.44 -2.93 13.73
N ALA A 88 14.28 -3.31 14.29
CA ALA A 88 13.12 -3.74 13.53
C ALA A 88 12.54 -2.62 12.65
N THR A 89 12.46 -1.38 13.15
CA THR A 89 12.03 -0.22 12.35
C THR A 89 12.98 0.05 11.17
N LEU A 90 14.29 -0.05 11.38
CA LEU A 90 15.27 0.12 10.31
C LEU A 90 15.12 -0.97 9.24
N VAL A 91 15.01 -2.24 9.66
CA VAL A 91 14.78 -3.37 8.74
C VAL A 91 13.49 -3.16 7.95
N ALA A 92 12.40 -2.72 8.59
CA ALA A 92 11.14 -2.44 7.92
C ALA A 92 11.29 -1.38 6.81
N CYS A 93 12.00 -0.28 7.09
CA CYS A 93 12.28 0.78 6.12
C CYS A 93 13.20 0.30 4.98
N LEU A 94 14.20 -0.53 5.25
CA LEU A 94 15.08 -1.08 4.22
C LEU A 94 14.34 -2.05 3.29
N LEU A 95 13.48 -2.90 3.84
CA LEU A 95 12.63 -3.80 3.05
C LEU A 95 11.64 -3.02 2.17
N ALA A 96 11.13 -1.90 2.67
CA ALA A 96 10.29 -0.98 1.88
C ALA A 96 11.03 -0.33 0.71
N LEU A 97 12.28 0.07 0.92
CA LEU A 97 13.14 0.57 -0.16
C LEU A 97 13.42 -0.53 -1.18
N ALA A 98 13.68 -1.75 -0.72
CA ALA A 98 13.87 -2.91 -1.59
C ALA A 98 12.60 -3.22 -2.41
N PHE A 99 11.41 -3.08 -1.83
CA PHE A 99 10.15 -3.17 -2.57
C PHE A 99 10.11 -2.17 -3.73
N LEU A 100 10.42 -0.90 -3.49
CA LEU A 100 10.41 0.12 -4.54
C LEU A 100 11.42 -0.20 -5.65
N GLY A 101 12.62 -0.67 -5.28
CA GLY A 101 13.62 -1.13 -6.24
C GLY A 101 13.13 -2.32 -7.08
N SER A 102 12.51 -3.32 -6.43
CA SER A 102 11.93 -4.48 -7.14
C SER A 102 10.78 -4.09 -8.06
N GLN A 103 10.03 -3.03 -7.73
CA GLN A 103 8.94 -2.53 -8.56
C GLN A 103 9.47 -1.84 -9.82
N LEU A 104 10.54 -1.04 -9.70
CA LEU A 104 11.23 -0.46 -10.85
C LEU A 104 11.85 -1.55 -11.74
N TRP A 105 12.40 -2.61 -11.14
CA TRP A 105 12.92 -3.74 -11.90
C TRP A 105 11.80 -4.50 -12.64
N ALA A 106 10.65 -4.71 -12.01
CA ALA A 106 9.49 -5.31 -12.67
C ALA A 106 9.02 -4.47 -13.87
N TRP A 107 9.04 -3.14 -13.75
CA TRP A 107 8.74 -2.24 -14.87
C TRP A 107 9.73 -2.39 -16.03
N GLN A 108 11.03 -2.44 -15.74
CA GLN A 108 12.05 -2.66 -16.76
C GLN A 108 11.89 -4.03 -17.44
N ALA A 109 11.56 -5.08 -16.68
CA ALA A 109 11.30 -6.40 -17.22
C ALA A 109 10.09 -6.40 -18.17
N LEU A 110 9.00 -5.71 -17.81
CA LEU A 110 7.81 -5.58 -18.67
C LEU A 110 8.11 -4.80 -19.95
N VAL A 111 8.85 -3.70 -19.86
CA VAL A 111 9.29 -2.94 -21.04
C VAL A 111 10.16 -3.83 -21.95
N ALA A 112 11.09 -4.60 -21.38
CA ALA A 112 11.94 -5.51 -22.15
C ALA A 112 11.14 -6.66 -22.84
N MET A 113 9.99 -7.03 -22.28
CA MET A 113 9.05 -8.00 -22.87
C MET A 113 8.08 -7.37 -23.89
N ASN A 114 8.33 -6.14 -24.36
CA ASN A 114 7.45 -5.37 -25.26
C ASN A 114 6.09 -4.98 -24.66
N TYR A 115 6.02 -4.75 -23.34
CA TYR A 115 4.86 -4.16 -22.65
C TYR A 115 5.17 -2.75 -22.11
N PRO A 116 5.47 -1.76 -22.97
CA PRO A 116 5.69 -0.39 -22.54
C PRO A 116 4.36 0.29 -22.16
N VAL A 117 4.46 1.41 -21.43
CA VAL A 117 3.32 2.15 -20.87
C VAL A 117 2.27 2.48 -21.94
N ALA A 118 2.69 3.02 -23.08
CA ALA A 118 1.81 3.52 -24.14
C ALA A 118 1.32 2.46 -25.14
N ALA A 119 1.68 1.18 -24.98
CA ALA A 119 1.30 0.14 -25.96
C ALA A 119 -0.18 -0.27 -25.86
N ASN A 120 -0.75 -0.27 -24.65
CA ASN A 120 -2.14 -0.66 -24.43
C ASN A 120 -2.71 0.09 -23.20
N PRO A 121 -4.02 0.39 -23.17
CA PRO A 121 -4.70 0.85 -21.96
C PRO A 121 -4.38 0.05 -20.69
N SER A 122 -4.35 -1.29 -20.77
CA SER A 122 -4.05 -2.16 -19.63
C SER A 122 -2.65 -1.88 -19.03
N ASN A 123 -1.64 -1.73 -19.90
CA ASN A 123 -0.29 -1.35 -19.47
C ASN A 123 -0.31 0.02 -18.79
N SER A 124 -0.96 1.02 -19.40
CA SER A 124 -1.07 2.37 -18.83
C SER A 124 -1.67 2.35 -17.41
N PHE A 125 -2.76 1.60 -17.20
CA PHE A 125 -3.37 1.43 -15.88
C PHE A 125 -2.45 0.72 -14.90
N PHE A 126 -1.75 -0.34 -15.32
CA PHE A 126 -0.77 -1.05 -14.50
C PHE A 126 0.31 -0.08 -13.98
N TYR A 127 0.96 0.67 -14.87
CA TYR A 127 2.02 1.60 -14.48
C TYR A 127 1.46 2.73 -13.60
N LEU A 128 0.28 3.27 -13.93
CA LEU A 128 -0.36 4.32 -13.13
C LEU A 128 -0.70 3.86 -11.71
N ILE A 129 -1.39 2.74 -11.56
CA ILE A 129 -1.84 2.23 -10.25
C ILE A 129 -0.64 1.79 -9.41
N THR A 130 0.34 1.11 -10.02
CA THR A 130 1.55 0.68 -9.29
C THR A 130 2.45 1.87 -8.92
N ALA A 131 2.54 2.90 -9.76
CA ALA A 131 3.24 4.15 -9.43
C ALA A 131 2.56 4.89 -8.28
N LEU A 132 1.23 5.01 -8.33
CA LEU A 132 0.44 5.62 -7.26
C LEU A 132 0.67 4.89 -5.94
N HIS A 133 0.69 3.55 -5.96
CA HIS A 133 1.01 2.75 -4.78
C HIS A 133 2.42 3.01 -4.26
N GLY A 134 3.40 3.07 -5.17
CA GLY A 134 4.78 3.44 -4.84
C GLY A 134 4.90 4.80 -4.18
N VAL A 135 4.16 5.82 -4.65
CA VAL A 135 4.13 7.17 -4.05
C VAL A 135 3.56 7.14 -2.62
N HIS A 136 2.48 6.38 -2.37
CA HIS A 136 1.91 6.24 -1.03
C HIS A 136 2.86 5.51 -0.06
N LEU A 137 3.59 4.51 -0.57
CA LEU A 137 4.63 3.82 0.18
C LEU A 137 5.81 4.75 0.49
N LEU A 138 6.26 5.56 -0.50
CA LEU A 138 7.30 6.58 -0.32
C LEU A 138 6.90 7.60 0.76
N GLY A 139 5.66 8.10 0.73
CA GLY A 139 5.13 8.99 1.78
C GLY A 139 5.16 8.34 3.17
N GLY A 140 4.75 7.07 3.26
CA GLY A 140 4.88 6.28 4.49
C GLY A 140 6.32 6.09 4.96
N LEU A 141 7.23 5.86 4.02
CA LEU A 141 8.65 5.66 4.27
C LEU A 141 9.31 6.92 4.82
N LEU A 142 8.93 8.12 4.37
CA LEU A 142 9.42 9.38 4.95
C LEU A 142 9.04 9.50 6.43
N VAL A 143 7.78 9.18 6.76
CA VAL A 143 7.29 9.19 8.16
C VAL A 143 7.99 8.10 8.98
N GLY A 144 8.10 6.88 8.44
CA GLY A 144 8.78 5.75 9.08
C GLY A 144 10.28 6.01 9.30
N GLY A 145 10.95 6.63 8.33
CA GLY A 145 12.33 7.09 8.42
C GLY A 145 12.50 8.14 9.52
N GLY A 146 11.57 9.09 9.63
CA GLY A 146 11.53 10.03 10.76
C GLY A 146 11.39 9.35 12.12
N VAL A 147 10.59 8.27 12.21
CA VAL A 147 10.52 7.44 13.44
C VAL A 147 11.84 6.73 13.71
N ALA A 148 12.48 6.17 12.68
CA ALA A 148 13.78 5.50 12.79
C ALA A 148 14.88 6.45 13.30
N VAL A 149 14.94 7.67 12.77
CA VAL A 149 15.90 8.72 13.19
C VAL A 149 15.65 9.11 14.64
N ARG A 150 14.40 9.34 15.04
CA ARG A 150 14.07 9.67 16.43
C ARG A 150 14.45 8.55 17.40
N LEU A 151 14.22 7.29 17.04
CA LEU A 151 14.69 6.14 17.82
C LEU A 151 16.23 6.09 17.90
N ALA A 152 16.93 6.44 16.82
CA ALA A 152 18.39 6.52 16.80
C ALA A 152 18.94 7.64 17.71
N GLN A 153 18.22 8.76 17.81
CA GLN A 153 18.50 9.87 18.73
C GLN A 153 18.11 9.58 20.19
N GLY A 154 17.60 8.38 20.49
CA GLY A 154 17.26 7.97 21.85
C GLY A 154 15.84 8.32 22.31
N ALA A 155 14.93 8.69 21.40
CA ALA A 155 13.53 8.92 21.74
C ALA A 155 12.87 7.62 22.27
N ARG A 156 12.22 7.71 23.44
CA ARG A 156 11.56 6.60 24.13
C ARG A 156 10.21 7.04 24.71
N GLY A 157 9.38 6.05 25.07
CA GLY A 157 8.09 6.26 25.73
C GLY A 157 6.88 6.37 24.79
N ASP A 158 5.74 6.71 25.38
CA ASP A 158 4.40 6.68 24.76
C ASP A 158 4.29 7.34 23.38
N ARG A 159 4.99 8.47 23.18
CA ARG A 159 4.88 9.24 21.94
C ARG A 159 5.48 8.49 20.75
N ILE A 160 6.66 7.88 20.93
CA ILE A 160 7.33 7.12 19.86
C ILE A 160 6.63 5.77 19.65
N GLU A 161 6.19 5.11 20.73
CA GLU A 161 5.40 3.88 20.64
C GLU A 161 4.12 4.10 19.83
N THR A 162 3.39 5.19 20.10
CA THR A 162 2.19 5.54 19.32
C THR A 162 2.53 5.83 17.85
N SER A 163 3.72 6.39 17.56
CA SER A 163 4.15 6.59 16.17
C SER A 163 4.43 5.27 15.46
N ILE A 164 5.11 4.32 16.12
CA ILE A 164 5.38 2.98 15.60
C ILE A 164 4.06 2.22 15.35
N LEU A 165 3.11 2.29 16.29
CA LEU A 165 1.78 1.70 16.12
C LEU A 165 1.05 2.22 14.88
N LEU A 166 1.08 3.54 14.66
CA LEU A 166 0.45 4.16 13.49
C LEU A 166 1.16 3.74 12.19
N CYS A 167 2.49 3.66 12.20
CA CYS A 167 3.27 3.19 11.05
C CYS A 167 2.93 1.73 10.71
N ALA A 168 2.88 0.84 11.71
CA ALA A 168 2.52 -0.56 11.52
C ALA A 168 1.12 -0.71 10.90
N ARG A 169 0.12 0.02 11.41
CA ARG A 169 -1.23 0.01 10.85
C ARG A 169 -1.27 0.49 9.41
N TYR A 170 -0.58 1.59 9.11
CA TYR A 170 -0.50 2.10 7.75
C TYR A 170 0.18 1.12 6.80
N TRP A 171 1.22 0.41 7.28
CA TRP A 171 1.92 -0.60 6.48
C TRP A 171 1.04 -1.81 6.15
N HIS A 172 0.29 -2.32 7.13
CA HIS A 172 -0.68 -3.39 6.89
C HIS A 172 -1.78 -2.97 5.91
N PHE A 173 -2.26 -1.73 6.02
CA PHE A 173 -3.20 -1.17 5.05
C PHE A 173 -2.62 -1.16 3.63
N LEU A 174 -1.40 -0.64 3.45
CA LEU A 174 -0.75 -0.62 2.13
C LEU A 174 -0.52 -2.03 1.59
N PHE A 175 -0.17 -2.99 2.44
CA PHE A 175 -0.03 -4.39 2.02
C PHE A 175 -1.36 -5.00 1.56
N LEU A 176 -2.45 -4.80 2.31
CA LEU A 176 -3.78 -5.28 1.90
C LEU A 176 -4.25 -4.59 0.62
N LEU A 177 -4.01 -3.28 0.49
CA LEU A 177 -4.30 -2.52 -0.72
C LEU A 177 -3.50 -3.07 -1.91
N TRP A 178 -2.22 -3.39 -1.72
CA TRP A 178 -1.37 -4.00 -2.74
C TRP A 178 -1.92 -5.35 -3.20
N LEU A 179 -2.35 -6.22 -2.27
CA LEU A 179 -2.95 -7.50 -2.64
C LEU A 179 -4.24 -7.32 -3.43
N GLY A 180 -5.08 -6.35 -3.06
CA GLY A 180 -6.30 -6.01 -3.83
C GLY A 180 -5.97 -5.53 -5.24
N VAL A 181 -4.98 -4.64 -5.39
CA VAL A 181 -4.50 -4.15 -6.69
C VAL A 181 -3.87 -5.27 -7.52
N PHE A 182 -3.02 -6.11 -6.92
CA PHE A 182 -2.36 -7.23 -7.58
C PHE A 182 -3.40 -8.26 -8.06
N GLY A 183 -4.40 -8.55 -7.22
CA GLY A 183 -5.59 -9.34 -7.56
C GLY A 183 -6.32 -8.76 -8.77
N LEU A 184 -6.66 -7.47 -8.72
CA LEU A 184 -7.36 -6.77 -9.78
C LEU A 184 -6.61 -6.82 -11.12
N LEU A 185 -5.30 -6.60 -11.11
CA LEU A 185 -4.50 -6.49 -12.34
C LEU A 185 -4.26 -7.84 -13.02
N PHE A 186 -4.06 -8.92 -12.26
CA PHE A 186 -3.65 -10.21 -12.82
C PHE A 186 -4.70 -11.33 -12.75
N TYR A 187 -5.68 -11.24 -11.84
CA TYR A 187 -6.67 -12.30 -11.63
C TYR A 187 -8.09 -11.92 -12.09
N VAL A 188 -8.37 -10.64 -12.28
CA VAL A 188 -9.66 -10.20 -12.85
C VAL A 188 -9.55 -10.24 -14.38
N THR A 189 -10.15 -11.27 -14.99
CA THR A 189 -10.22 -11.45 -16.44
C THR A 189 -11.58 -11.05 -17.01
N PRO A 190 -11.68 -10.72 -18.31
CA PRO A 190 -12.96 -10.45 -18.97
C PRO A 190 -13.97 -11.58 -18.79
N ASP A 191 -13.51 -12.84 -18.82
CA ASP A 191 -14.36 -14.02 -18.61
C ASP A 191 -14.96 -14.07 -17.21
N LEU A 192 -14.19 -13.68 -16.18
CA LEU A 192 -14.67 -13.60 -14.80
C LEU A 192 -15.72 -12.50 -14.66
N VAL A 193 -15.48 -11.33 -15.25
CA VAL A 193 -16.44 -10.23 -15.24
C VAL A 193 -17.73 -10.66 -15.93
N GLN A 194 -17.63 -11.32 -17.08
CA GLN A 194 -18.79 -11.82 -17.81
C GLN A 194 -19.54 -12.90 -17.03
N ALA A 195 -18.85 -13.82 -16.35
CA ALA A 195 -19.48 -14.82 -15.49
C ALA A 195 -20.26 -14.17 -14.35
N VAL A 196 -19.71 -13.12 -13.72
CA VAL A 196 -20.39 -12.35 -12.67
C VAL A 196 -21.59 -11.59 -13.25
N CYS A 197 -21.44 -10.88 -14.36
CA CYS A 197 -22.55 -10.17 -15.02
C CYS A 197 -23.68 -11.12 -15.44
N THR A 198 -23.34 -12.32 -15.93
CA THR A 198 -24.32 -13.35 -16.29
C THR A 198 -25.02 -13.90 -15.04
N SER A 199 -24.28 -14.11 -13.94
CA SER A 199 -24.87 -14.55 -12.66
C SER A 199 -25.80 -13.51 -12.03
N LEU A 200 -25.60 -12.22 -12.34
CA LEU A 200 -26.44 -11.10 -11.92
C LEU A 200 -27.58 -10.78 -12.89
N GLY A 201 -27.70 -11.53 -13.99
CA GLY A 201 -28.79 -11.41 -14.96
C GLY A 201 -28.71 -10.17 -15.87
N ILE A 202 -27.54 -9.56 -16.05
CA ILE A 202 -27.35 -8.40 -16.94
C ILE A 202 -27.01 -8.90 -18.36
N PRO A 203 -27.88 -8.72 -19.36
CA PRO A 203 -27.63 -9.20 -20.72
C PRO A 203 -26.57 -8.35 -21.44
N ARG A 204 -25.80 -8.99 -22.34
CA ARG A 204 -24.84 -8.32 -23.22
C ARG A 204 -25.58 -7.40 -24.20
N SER A 205 -25.21 -6.13 -24.28
CA SER A 205 -25.57 -5.21 -25.35
C SER A 205 -24.43 -5.11 -26.36
#